data_AF-D5G6P0-F1
#
_entry.id   AF-D5G6P0-F1
#
_cell.length_a   1.000
_cell.length_b   1.000
_cell.length_c   1.000
_cell.angle_alpha   90.00
_cell.angle_beta   90.00
_cell.angle_gamma   90.00
#
_symmetry.space_group_name_H-M   'P 1'
#
loop_
_entity.id
_entity.type
_entity.pdbx_description
1 polymer ?
#
loop_
_entity_poly.entity_id
_entity_poly.type
_entity_poly.pdbx_seq_one_letter_code
_entity_poly.pdbx_strand_id
1 'polypeptide(L)'
;MSIPQSEIPRLSILYHAKRLIPSSKPPLHTPSATLNTRVGLIRSEITKLSLPNGAIVNTTNTSLLNAGGICGAIHNAAGCGLLAECLTLNGCETGDAKITDAYDLACRNVIHAVGPVYWKARRTNEHASLLASCYAASLRLAVENGLDAIAFPAISAGVFGYPSYEAAEVAISTVRDFLEREEQEGGAEGKRLQLVVFCMLESKDEIAYIELLPNYFPPAGDKEDPRKSPERKTPEKKKRISTTTNMPLPLLLPTLKTLPLTLPILIFITNHVYSLHRIHGRSMSPTLPRDMIILAQRHNATAGLRRGQVVLYRSPVDPERVAVKRVVGLEGDVVVVRPVGGGLAGGRVGEAVRVGAGKVWVEGDEGFWSVDSNVYGAIPKALIEAKVTHVVWPPSRAGRVKEDHMGRVGALKYRVPG
;
A
#
# COMPACT_ATOMS: atom_id res chain seq x y z
N MET A 1 -4.22 0.48 22.27
CA MET A 1 -3.29 -0.36 23.04
C MET A 1 -1.94 -0.29 22.35
N SER A 2 -0.90 0.13 23.06
CA SER A 2 0.48 0.19 22.55
C SER A 2 1.14 -1.18 22.61
N ILE A 3 2.07 -1.45 21.70
CA ILE A 3 2.84 -2.69 21.60
C ILE A 3 4.26 -2.38 22.10
N PRO A 4 4.70 -2.93 23.25
CA PRO A 4 6.02 -2.66 23.78
C PRO A 4 7.12 -3.31 22.93
N GLN A 5 8.31 -2.70 22.92
CA GLN A 5 9.51 -3.18 22.23
C GLN A 5 9.85 -4.66 22.50
N SER A 6 9.54 -5.15 23.71
CA SER A 6 9.75 -6.56 24.12
C SER A 6 8.82 -7.55 23.45
N GLU A 7 7.65 -7.12 22.97
CA GLU A 7 6.67 -7.97 22.28
C GLU A 7 6.91 -8.05 20.77
N ILE A 8 7.82 -7.24 20.22
CA ILE A 8 8.15 -7.25 18.79
C ILE A 8 8.98 -8.52 18.47
N PRO A 9 8.44 -9.46 17.67
CA PRO A 9 9.10 -10.74 17.44
C PRO A 9 10.35 -10.55 16.56
N ARG A 10 11.48 -11.06 17.06
CA ARG A 10 12.76 -11.07 16.35
C ARG A 10 12.80 -12.20 15.31
N LEU A 11 13.66 -12.08 14.30
CA LEU A 11 13.78 -13.13 13.28
C LEU A 11 14.14 -14.48 13.90
N SER A 12 15.02 -14.51 14.90
CA SER A 12 15.35 -15.73 15.66
C SER A 12 14.11 -16.45 16.22
N ILE A 13 13.18 -15.70 16.83
CA ILE A 13 11.93 -16.24 17.37
C ILE A 13 11.01 -16.67 16.23
N LEU A 14 10.94 -15.90 15.14
CA LEU A 14 10.11 -16.22 13.99
C LEU A 14 10.55 -17.49 13.25
N TYR A 15 11.86 -17.76 13.18
CA TYR A 15 12.40 -19.03 12.69
C TYR A 15 12.05 -20.19 13.61
N HIS A 16 12.26 -20.04 14.91
CA HIS A 16 11.92 -21.09 15.88
C HIS A 16 10.42 -21.44 15.86
N ALA A 17 9.56 -20.43 15.74
CA ALA A 17 8.12 -20.58 15.61
C ALA A 17 7.65 -21.06 14.22
N LYS A 18 8.58 -21.30 13.27
CA LYS A 18 8.30 -21.68 11.87
C LYS A 18 7.38 -20.70 11.13
N ARG A 19 7.38 -19.42 11.55
CA ARG A 19 6.66 -18.33 10.87
C ARG A 19 7.49 -17.71 9.75
N LEU A 20 8.82 -17.81 9.85
CA LEU A 20 9.73 -17.63 8.73
C LEU A 20 10.30 -19.00 8.35
N ILE A 21 10.26 -19.32 7.07
CA ILE A 21 10.77 -20.59 6.54
C ILE A 21 12.11 -20.31 5.86
N PRO A 22 13.17 -21.09 6.15
CA PRO A 22 14.45 -20.93 5.46
C PRO A 22 14.28 -21.05 3.95
N SER A 23 15.01 -20.23 3.19
CA SER A 23 14.94 -20.27 1.73
C SER A 23 15.38 -21.62 1.19
N SER A 24 14.68 -22.11 0.16
CA SER A 24 15.10 -23.30 -0.58
C SER A 24 16.29 -23.03 -1.51
N LYS A 25 16.63 -21.76 -1.75
CA LYS A 25 17.77 -21.32 -2.55
C LYS A 25 18.99 -21.11 -1.64
N PRO A 26 20.23 -21.23 -2.17
CA PRO A 26 21.40 -20.83 -1.40
C PRO A 26 21.25 -19.37 -0.95
N PRO A 27 21.46 -19.06 0.34
CA PRO A 27 21.24 -17.73 0.85
C PRO A 27 22.22 -16.74 0.23
N LEU A 28 21.76 -15.50 0.02
CA LEU A 28 22.57 -14.43 -0.58
C LEU A 28 23.65 -13.92 0.39
N HIS A 29 23.41 -14.04 1.69
CA HIS A 29 24.34 -13.64 2.75
C HIS A 29 24.65 -14.80 3.69
N THR A 30 25.75 -14.69 4.45
CA THR A 30 26.13 -15.66 5.46
C THR A 30 25.16 -15.63 6.66
N PRO A 31 24.86 -16.79 7.29
CA PRO A 31 24.07 -16.80 8.52
C PRO A 31 24.75 -16.09 9.69
N SER A 32 23.98 -15.27 10.43
CA SER A 32 24.45 -14.60 11.64
C SER A 32 23.37 -14.63 12.74
N ALA A 33 23.67 -15.33 13.84
CA ALA A 33 22.76 -15.41 14.98
C ALA A 33 22.54 -14.04 15.62
N THR A 34 23.60 -13.24 15.73
CA THR A 34 23.57 -11.88 16.29
C THR A 34 22.62 -10.99 15.49
N LEU A 35 22.76 -10.94 14.16
CA LEU A 35 21.89 -10.14 13.29
C LEU A 35 20.42 -10.58 13.37
N ASN A 36 20.16 -11.89 13.43
CA ASN A 36 18.80 -12.42 13.53
C ASN A 36 18.09 -12.06 14.84
N THR A 37 18.83 -11.69 15.89
CA THR A 37 18.24 -11.14 17.13
C THR A 37 18.00 -9.63 17.07
N ARG A 38 18.71 -8.91 16.19
CA ARG A 38 18.63 -7.45 16.03
C ARG A 38 17.56 -7.02 15.03
N VAL A 39 16.99 -7.92 14.25
CA VAL A 39 15.92 -7.60 13.28
C VAL A 39 14.59 -8.18 13.75
N GLY A 40 13.51 -7.38 13.63
CA GLY A 40 12.14 -7.79 13.91
C GLY A 40 11.21 -7.56 12.73
N LEU A 41 10.16 -8.39 12.63
CA LEU A 41 9.09 -8.23 11.64
C LEU A 41 7.75 -8.30 12.35
N ILE A 42 6.93 -7.25 12.21
CA ILE A 42 5.60 -7.21 12.82
C ILE A 42 4.59 -6.60 11.86
N ARG A 43 3.36 -7.10 11.91
CA ARG A 43 2.24 -6.47 11.23
C ARG A 43 1.40 -5.63 12.19
N SER A 44 1.51 -4.31 12.08
CA SER A 44 0.79 -3.35 12.92
C SER A 44 0.77 -1.95 12.30
N GLU A 45 0.00 -1.04 12.90
CA GLU A 45 0.20 0.40 12.71
C GLU A 45 1.45 0.83 13.48
N ILE A 46 2.35 1.54 12.80
CA ILE A 46 3.64 1.94 13.37
C ILE A 46 3.49 2.87 14.60
N THR A 47 2.43 3.68 14.64
CA THR A 47 2.11 4.59 15.75
C THR A 47 1.71 3.86 17.04
N LYS A 48 1.40 2.56 16.95
CA LYS A 48 1.10 1.72 18.11
C LYS A 48 2.35 1.13 18.74
N LEU A 49 3.51 1.21 18.11
CA LEU A 49 4.76 0.70 18.69
C LEU A 49 5.22 1.63 19.82
N SER A 50 5.66 1.04 20.92
CA SER A 50 6.33 1.73 22.01
C SER A 50 7.81 1.37 22.00
N LEU A 51 8.65 2.36 21.67
CA LEU A 51 10.11 2.26 21.54
C LEU A 51 10.76 3.35 22.40
N PRO A 52 10.86 3.18 23.73
CA PRO A 52 11.20 4.26 24.66
C PRO A 52 12.51 5.02 24.37
N ASN A 53 13.54 4.33 23.86
CA ASN A 53 14.78 4.96 23.36
C ASN A 53 14.99 4.75 21.85
N GLY A 54 13.89 4.59 21.12
CA GLY A 54 13.92 4.36 19.68
C GLY A 54 13.19 5.43 18.87
N ALA A 55 13.20 5.23 17.56
CA ALA A 55 12.45 6.05 16.61
C ALA A 55 11.48 5.22 15.77
N ILE A 56 10.42 5.87 15.32
CA ILE A 56 9.63 5.39 14.20
C ILE A 56 9.96 6.21 12.95
N VAL A 57 9.92 5.57 11.78
CA VAL A 57 10.16 6.24 10.51
C VAL A 57 8.83 6.68 9.89
N ASN A 58 8.72 7.96 9.62
CA ASN A 58 7.65 8.57 8.85
C ASN A 58 8.03 8.60 7.36
N THR A 59 7.11 8.18 6.49
CA THR A 59 7.27 8.36 5.03
C THR A 59 6.52 9.60 4.59
N THR A 60 7.24 10.62 4.15
CA THR A 60 6.65 11.91 3.78
C THR A 60 7.12 12.37 2.40
N ASN A 61 6.67 13.55 1.98
CA ASN A 61 7.13 14.21 0.76
C ASN A 61 8.20 15.27 1.09
N THR A 62 8.74 15.92 0.07
CA THR A 62 9.85 16.87 0.20
C THR A 62 9.54 18.10 1.05
N SER A 63 8.26 18.43 1.28
CA SER A 63 7.88 19.55 2.16
C SER A 63 7.97 19.21 3.65
N LEU A 64 8.08 17.92 4.00
CA LEU A 64 7.94 17.39 5.37
C LEU A 64 6.58 17.68 6.04
N LEU A 65 5.64 18.25 5.30
CA LEU A 65 4.29 18.51 5.81
C LEU A 65 3.42 17.26 5.72
N ASN A 66 2.31 17.29 6.46
CA ASN A 66 1.37 16.19 6.54
C ASN A 66 0.92 15.73 5.13
N ALA A 67 1.49 14.60 4.72
CA ALA A 67 1.20 13.94 3.45
C ALA A 67 0.07 12.92 3.60
N GLY A 68 -0.69 12.91 4.70
CA GLY A 68 -1.70 11.91 5.02
C GLY A 68 -1.14 10.47 5.17
N GLY A 69 -2.00 9.48 5.41
CA GLY A 69 -1.63 8.07 5.38
C GLY A 69 -0.85 7.69 6.59
N ILE A 70 0.30 7.06 6.40
CA ILE A 70 1.18 6.84 7.54
C ILE A 70 1.72 8.17 8.08
N CYS A 71 2.05 9.14 7.23
CA CYS A 71 2.47 10.48 7.66
C CYS A 71 1.34 11.19 8.44
N GLY A 72 0.12 11.16 7.91
CA GLY A 72 -1.04 11.71 8.59
C GLY A 72 -1.36 10.99 9.90
N ALA A 73 -1.26 9.66 9.94
CA ALA A 73 -1.44 8.88 11.16
C ALA A 73 -0.40 9.23 12.22
N ILE A 74 0.87 9.40 11.82
CA ILE A 74 1.97 9.83 12.69
C ILE A 74 1.72 11.25 13.21
N HIS A 75 1.41 12.22 12.35
CA HIS A 75 1.08 13.59 12.80
C HIS A 75 -0.13 13.64 13.72
N ASN A 76 -1.19 12.87 13.42
CA ASN A 76 -2.37 12.81 14.27
C ASN A 76 -2.08 12.20 15.65
N ALA A 77 -1.19 11.21 15.70
CA ALA A 77 -0.81 10.53 16.94
C ALA A 77 0.23 11.30 17.75
N ALA A 78 1.11 12.07 17.10
CA ALA A 78 2.13 12.89 17.75
C ALA A 78 1.59 14.25 18.24
N GLY A 79 0.48 14.72 17.67
CA GLY A 79 -0.09 16.03 17.99
C GLY A 79 0.53 17.18 17.19
N CYS A 80 0.10 18.41 17.50
CA CYS A 80 0.45 19.60 16.72
C CYS A 80 1.91 20.03 16.84
N GLY A 81 2.61 19.63 17.91
CA GLY A 81 4.02 19.93 18.11
C GLY A 81 4.91 19.38 16.99
N LEU A 82 4.63 18.17 16.50
CA LEU A 82 5.38 17.58 15.41
C LEU A 82 5.33 18.42 14.13
N LEU A 83 4.15 18.97 13.79
CA LEU A 83 4.03 19.84 12.63
C LEU A 83 4.81 21.15 12.82
N ALA A 84 4.77 21.73 14.02
CA ALA A 84 5.50 22.97 14.32
C ALA A 84 7.01 22.80 14.13
N GLU A 85 7.58 21.68 14.58
CA GLU A 85 9.00 21.39 14.38
C GLU A 85 9.33 21.05 12.92
N CYS A 86 8.50 20.27 12.22
CA CYS A 86 8.70 20.00 10.78
C CYS A 86 8.79 21.29 9.96
N LEU A 87 8.05 22.35 10.32
CA LEU A 87 8.10 23.65 9.65
C LEU A 87 9.47 24.34 9.79
N THR A 88 10.25 24.01 10.83
CA THR A 88 11.60 24.56 11.04
C THR A 88 12.68 23.87 10.20
N LEU A 89 12.38 22.68 9.66
CA LEU A 89 13.36 21.83 8.98
C LEU A 89 13.62 22.21 7.51
N ASN A 90 12.87 23.14 6.93
CA ASN A 90 13.02 23.59 5.53
C ASN A 90 12.97 22.44 4.49
N GLY A 91 12.04 21.48 4.66
CA GLY A 91 11.86 20.36 3.73
C GLY A 91 12.96 19.31 3.79
N CYS A 92 12.93 18.33 2.89
CA CYS A 92 13.92 17.25 2.78
C CYS A 92 13.99 16.75 1.34
N GLU A 93 15.19 16.42 0.86
CA GLU A 93 15.36 15.90 -0.49
C GLU A 93 14.90 14.44 -0.60
N THR A 94 14.51 14.02 -1.81
CA THR A 94 14.20 12.62 -2.06
C THR A 94 15.47 11.78 -1.90
N GLY A 95 15.38 10.67 -1.17
CA GLY A 95 16.53 9.85 -0.83
C GLY A 95 17.16 10.20 0.53
N ASP A 96 16.69 11.24 1.20
CA ASP A 96 17.24 11.69 2.48
C ASP A 96 16.19 11.59 3.61
N ALA A 97 16.64 11.84 4.84
CA ALA A 97 15.80 11.86 6.03
C ALA A 97 16.17 12.99 7.00
N LYS A 98 15.20 13.44 7.80
CA LYS A 98 15.41 14.37 8.92
C LYS A 98 14.77 13.86 10.20
N ILE A 99 15.27 14.29 11.35
CA ILE A 99 14.79 13.83 12.66
C ILE A 99 14.08 14.95 13.42
N THR A 100 13.08 14.58 14.19
CA THR A 100 12.33 15.45 15.12
C THR A 100 12.08 14.74 16.43
N ASP A 101 11.60 15.45 17.44
CA ASP A 101 11.01 14.83 18.63
C ASP A 101 9.70 14.11 18.29
N ALA A 102 9.32 13.13 19.12
CA ALA A 102 8.16 12.29 18.86
C ALA A 102 6.85 12.79 19.49
N TYR A 103 6.92 13.76 20.41
CA TYR A 103 5.76 14.37 21.09
C TYR A 103 4.88 13.31 21.78
N ASP A 104 3.61 13.20 21.40
CA ASP A 104 2.65 12.30 22.06
C ASP A 104 2.84 10.81 21.69
N LEU A 105 3.76 10.49 20.77
CA LEU A 105 4.08 9.11 20.41
C LEU A 105 4.92 8.41 21.48
N ALA A 106 4.72 7.10 21.63
CA ALA A 106 5.45 6.27 22.59
C ALA A 106 6.87 5.90 22.13
N CYS A 107 7.58 6.80 21.45
CA CYS A 107 8.98 6.67 21.06
C CYS A 107 9.73 7.97 21.34
N ARG A 108 11.06 7.99 21.19
CA ARG A 108 11.87 9.19 21.47
C ARG A 108 11.84 10.18 20.30
N ASN A 109 12.00 9.67 19.08
CA ASN A 109 12.10 10.51 17.88
C ASN A 109 11.24 9.99 16.73
N VAL A 110 10.91 10.89 15.80
CA VAL A 110 10.36 10.54 14.48
C VAL A 110 11.42 10.87 13.42
N ILE A 111 11.74 9.90 12.58
CA ILE A 111 12.65 10.09 11.44
C ILE A 111 11.82 10.19 10.17
N HIS A 112 11.81 11.36 9.54
CA HIS A 112 11.06 11.69 8.35
C HIS A 112 11.88 11.38 7.09
N ALA A 113 11.59 10.26 6.44
CA ALA A 113 12.26 9.84 5.21
C ALA A 113 11.42 10.18 3.97
N VAL A 114 12.06 10.71 2.92
CA VAL A 114 11.40 11.07 1.66
C VAL A 114 11.75 10.06 0.57
N GLY A 115 10.92 9.04 0.44
CA GLY A 115 11.07 7.99 -0.57
C GLY A 115 10.83 8.48 -2.00
N PRO A 116 11.39 7.78 -3.02
CA PRO A 116 11.15 8.13 -4.41
C PRO A 116 9.72 7.81 -4.85
N VAL A 117 9.18 8.65 -5.73
CA VAL A 117 8.00 8.30 -6.54
C VAL A 117 8.44 7.30 -7.61
N TYR A 118 7.99 6.05 -7.49
CA TYR A 118 8.58 4.91 -8.20
C TYR A 118 8.63 5.11 -9.71
N TRP A 119 7.51 5.44 -10.35
CA TRP A 119 7.46 5.60 -11.81
C TRP A 119 8.31 6.77 -12.33
N LYS A 120 8.55 7.79 -11.51
CA LYS A 120 9.39 8.95 -11.88
C LYS A 120 10.86 8.55 -11.80
N ALA A 121 11.29 7.98 -10.67
CA ALA A 121 12.67 7.56 -10.45
C ALA A 121 13.05 6.31 -11.28
N ARG A 122 12.08 5.51 -11.71
CA ARG A 122 12.33 4.38 -12.64
C ARG A 122 12.72 4.86 -14.04
N ARG A 123 12.25 6.03 -14.49
CA ARG A 123 12.63 6.60 -15.80
C ARG A 123 14.11 6.98 -15.88
N THR A 124 14.70 7.37 -14.76
CA THR A 124 16.12 7.72 -14.62
C THR A 124 16.95 6.59 -14.02
N ASN A 125 16.32 5.44 -13.71
CA ASN A 125 16.94 4.29 -13.05
C ASN A 125 17.51 4.57 -11.64
N GLU A 126 17.00 5.60 -10.95
CA GLU A 126 17.46 6.03 -9.61
C GLU A 126 16.57 5.49 -8.47
N HIS A 127 15.44 4.84 -8.79
CA HIS A 127 14.46 4.35 -7.82
C HIS A 127 15.07 3.51 -6.69
N ALA A 128 15.95 2.54 -7.02
CA ALA A 128 16.57 1.67 -6.03
C ALA A 128 17.60 2.42 -5.16
N SER A 129 18.46 3.25 -5.76
CA SER A 129 19.48 4.01 -5.02
C SER A 129 18.86 5.05 -4.08
N LEU A 130 17.83 5.77 -4.53
CA LEU A 130 17.09 6.72 -3.68
C LEU A 130 16.37 6.02 -2.54
N LEU A 131 15.74 4.86 -2.78
CA LEU A 131 15.08 4.11 -1.72
C LEU A 131 16.10 3.58 -0.70
N ALA A 132 17.22 3.02 -1.15
CA ALA A 132 18.32 2.58 -0.27
C ALA A 132 18.86 3.74 0.57
N SER A 133 19.06 4.91 -0.04
CA SER A 133 19.51 6.11 0.64
C SER A 133 18.56 6.54 1.77
N CYS A 134 17.25 6.41 1.60
CA CYS A 134 16.27 6.71 2.66
C CYS A 134 16.48 5.83 3.91
N TYR A 135 16.66 4.52 3.70
CA TYR A 135 16.91 3.58 4.80
C TYR A 135 18.27 3.87 5.46
N ALA A 136 19.33 4.07 4.66
CA ALA A 136 20.66 4.37 5.16
C ALA A 136 20.72 5.69 5.96
N ALA A 137 20.13 6.76 5.45
CA ALA A 137 20.05 8.05 6.13
C ALA A 137 19.27 7.94 7.45
N SER A 138 18.17 7.18 7.46
CA SER A 138 17.38 6.96 8.67
C SER A 138 18.13 6.15 9.74
N LEU A 139 18.83 5.09 9.33
CA LEU A 139 19.66 4.29 10.23
C LEU A 139 20.81 5.12 10.82
N ARG A 140 21.48 5.94 9.99
CA ARG A 140 22.53 6.86 10.41
C ARG A 140 22.03 7.86 11.45
N LEU A 141 20.91 8.52 11.18
CA LEU A 141 20.30 9.48 12.12
C LEU A 141 19.98 8.84 13.47
N ALA A 142 19.49 7.59 13.47
CA ALA A 142 19.19 6.88 14.71
C ALA A 142 20.46 6.64 15.55
N VAL A 143 21.55 6.18 14.91
CA VAL A 143 22.84 5.97 15.59
C VAL A 143 23.44 7.29 16.09
N GLU A 144 23.43 8.34 15.27
CA GLU A 144 23.96 9.67 15.62
C GLU A 144 23.26 10.26 16.85
N ASN A 145 21.95 10.02 16.99
CA ASN A 145 21.12 10.48 18.12
C ASN A 145 21.08 9.50 19.31
N GLY A 146 21.87 8.43 19.28
CA GLY A 146 22.00 7.48 20.39
C GLY A 146 20.75 6.63 20.63
N LEU A 147 19.99 6.35 19.58
CA LEU A 147 18.81 5.49 19.65
C LEU A 147 19.21 4.02 19.63
N ASP A 148 18.46 3.19 20.35
CA ASP A 148 18.68 1.74 20.41
C ASP A 148 17.79 0.95 19.44
N ALA A 149 16.66 1.55 19.03
CA ALA A 149 15.67 0.90 18.18
C ALA A 149 15.17 1.84 17.08
N ILE A 150 14.85 1.28 15.91
CA ILE A 150 14.21 2.00 14.81
C ILE A 150 13.19 1.11 14.12
N ALA A 151 12.00 1.64 13.87
CA ALA A 151 10.95 0.95 13.12
C ALA A 151 10.70 1.59 11.75
N PHE A 152 10.70 0.77 10.71
CA PHE A 152 10.46 1.15 9.33
C PHE A 152 9.09 0.66 8.85
N PRO A 153 8.28 1.53 8.24
CA PRO A 153 7.19 1.10 7.37
C PRO A 153 7.73 0.69 5.99
N ALA A 154 6.86 0.20 5.10
CA ALA A 154 7.21 -0.03 3.70
C ALA A 154 7.36 1.30 2.93
N ILE A 155 8.54 1.91 2.98
CA ILE A 155 8.84 3.19 2.32
C ILE A 155 8.52 3.10 0.82
N SER A 156 7.80 4.09 0.30
CA SER A 156 7.32 4.19 -1.09
C SER A 156 6.36 3.12 -1.61
N ALA A 157 6.08 2.03 -0.87
CA ALA A 157 5.20 0.93 -1.33
C ALA A 157 3.69 1.23 -1.29
N GLY A 158 3.32 2.42 -0.82
CA GLY A 158 1.96 2.94 -0.78
C GLY A 158 1.67 3.88 -1.96
N VAL A 159 1.41 5.15 -1.65
CA VAL A 159 1.00 6.17 -2.65
C VAL A 159 2.06 6.39 -3.73
N PHE A 160 3.35 6.28 -3.40
CA PHE A 160 4.45 6.42 -4.35
C PHE A 160 4.64 5.22 -5.29
N GLY A 161 3.87 4.14 -5.07
CA GLY A 161 3.67 3.07 -6.06
C GLY A 161 4.83 2.11 -6.25
N TYR A 162 5.79 2.05 -5.31
CA TYR A 162 6.89 1.10 -5.39
C TYR A 162 6.36 -0.34 -5.25
N PRO A 163 6.71 -1.28 -6.15
CA PRO A 163 6.31 -2.68 -6.03
C PRO A 163 6.81 -3.30 -4.73
N SER A 164 5.95 -4.03 -4.02
CA SER A 164 6.24 -4.52 -2.66
C SER A 164 7.50 -5.39 -2.58
N TYR A 165 7.70 -6.31 -3.54
CA TYR A 165 8.89 -7.16 -3.58
C TYR A 165 10.17 -6.39 -3.85
N GLU A 166 10.16 -5.51 -4.86
CA GLU A 166 11.34 -4.69 -5.20
C GLU A 166 11.69 -3.73 -4.04
N ALA A 167 10.69 -3.14 -3.38
CA ALA A 167 10.91 -2.27 -2.23
C ALA A 167 11.47 -3.03 -1.02
N ALA A 168 10.90 -4.21 -0.72
CA ALA A 168 11.35 -5.05 0.37
C ALA A 168 12.79 -5.53 0.15
N GLU A 169 13.14 -5.89 -1.09
CA GLU A 169 14.49 -6.30 -1.44
C GLU A 169 15.52 -5.20 -1.14
N VAL A 170 15.26 -3.96 -1.58
CA VAL A 170 16.13 -2.81 -1.30
C VAL A 170 16.20 -2.51 0.20
N ALA A 171 15.08 -2.57 0.91
CA ALA A 171 15.02 -2.30 2.34
C ALA A 171 15.84 -3.32 3.14
N ILE A 172 15.64 -4.61 2.87
CA ILE A 172 16.27 -5.71 3.59
C ILE A 172 17.76 -5.74 3.33
N SER A 173 18.20 -5.57 2.07
CA SER A 173 19.63 -5.53 1.72
C SER A 173 20.33 -4.35 2.38
N THR A 174 19.72 -3.15 2.33
CA THR A 174 20.30 -1.95 2.95
C THR A 174 20.47 -2.11 4.47
N VAL A 175 19.46 -2.67 5.15
CA VAL A 175 19.52 -2.93 6.60
C VAL A 175 20.57 -4.00 6.90
N ARG A 176 20.64 -5.07 6.10
CA ARG A 176 21.65 -6.13 6.27
C ARG A 176 23.06 -5.55 6.19
N ASP A 177 23.36 -4.82 5.13
CA ASP A 177 24.67 -4.21 4.89
C ASP A 177 25.04 -3.22 6.00
N PHE A 178 24.07 -2.43 6.48
CA PHE A 178 24.28 -1.49 7.58
C PHE A 178 24.68 -2.20 8.87
N LEU A 179 23.93 -3.24 9.26
CA LEU A 179 24.20 -3.96 10.50
C LEU A 179 25.52 -4.75 10.46
N GLU A 180 25.91 -5.28 9.30
CA GLU A 180 27.22 -5.90 9.09
C GLU A 180 28.38 -4.90 9.25
N ARG A 181 28.25 -3.71 8.64
CA ARG A 181 29.25 -2.64 8.79
C ARG A 181 29.41 -2.22 10.25
N GLU A 182 28.29 -2.04 10.97
CA GLU A 182 28.34 -1.75 12.41
C GLU A 182 29.05 -2.85 13.23
N GLU A 183 28.91 -4.13 12.87
CA GLU A 183 29.62 -5.23 13.53
C GLU A 183 31.13 -5.21 13.23
N GLN A 184 31.51 -4.91 11.99
CA GLN A 184 32.91 -4.88 11.54
C GLN A 184 33.70 -3.68 12.04
N GLU A 185 33.10 -2.48 12.03
CA GLU A 185 33.75 -1.23 12.42
C GLU A 185 33.88 -1.08 13.95
N GLY A 186 33.50 -2.13 14.70
CA GLY A 186 33.69 -2.18 16.15
C GLY A 186 32.82 -1.19 16.93
N GLY A 187 31.85 -0.54 16.27
CA GLY A 187 30.90 0.47 16.77
C GLY A 187 31.37 1.23 17.99
N ALA A 188 31.78 2.50 17.82
CA ALA A 188 32.23 3.40 18.89
C ALA A 188 31.50 3.11 20.22
N GLU A 189 32.28 2.76 21.26
CA GLU A 189 31.79 2.22 22.54
C GLU A 189 30.41 2.77 22.91
N GLY A 190 29.38 1.93 22.74
CA GLY A 190 28.02 2.20 23.23
C GLY A 190 26.98 2.73 22.24
N LYS A 191 27.28 3.00 20.96
CA LYS A 191 26.29 3.48 19.97
C LYS A 191 25.98 2.45 18.87
N ARG A 192 25.24 1.38 19.21
CA ARG A 192 24.79 0.37 18.22
C ARG A 192 23.28 0.18 18.28
N LEU A 193 22.64 0.05 17.13
CA LEU A 193 21.21 -0.28 17.07
C LEU A 193 20.96 -1.72 17.55
N GLN A 194 20.22 -1.87 18.63
CA GLN A 194 19.83 -3.17 19.20
C GLN A 194 18.63 -3.79 18.47
N LEU A 195 17.81 -2.96 17.81
CA LEU A 195 16.61 -3.42 17.12
C LEU A 195 16.29 -2.58 15.87
N VAL A 196 16.23 -3.23 14.71
CA VAL A 196 15.60 -2.70 13.49
C VAL A 196 14.31 -3.46 13.24
N VAL A 197 13.18 -2.76 13.17
CA VAL A 197 11.85 -3.37 13.00
C VAL A 197 11.31 -3.05 11.62
N PHE A 198 10.93 -4.08 10.87
CA PHE A 198 10.06 -3.94 9.71
C PHE A 198 8.59 -4.01 10.18
N CYS A 199 7.91 -2.87 10.22
CA CYS A 199 6.52 -2.74 10.65
C CYS A 199 5.59 -2.61 9.44
N MET A 200 5.01 -3.73 9.02
CA MET A 200 4.15 -3.77 7.83
C MET A 200 2.68 -3.56 8.20
N LEU A 201 1.96 -2.69 7.48
CA LEU A 201 0.52 -2.53 7.70
C LEU A 201 -0.29 -3.46 6.79
N GLU A 202 0.12 -3.53 5.52
CA GLU A 202 -0.60 -4.22 4.46
C GLU A 202 -0.06 -5.65 4.26
N SER A 203 -0.96 -6.61 4.02
CA SER A 203 -0.59 -8.03 3.83
C SER A 203 0.37 -8.24 2.67
N LYS A 204 0.22 -7.47 1.57
CA LYS A 204 1.09 -7.59 0.40
C LYS A 204 2.56 -7.29 0.74
N ASP A 205 2.79 -6.36 1.66
CA ASP A 205 4.13 -5.95 2.05
C ASP A 205 4.68 -6.99 3.05
N GLU A 206 3.87 -7.38 4.06
CA GLU A 206 4.21 -8.46 4.99
C GLU A 206 4.66 -9.74 4.28
N ILE A 207 3.91 -10.19 3.26
CA ILE A 207 4.23 -11.39 2.48
C ILE A 207 5.60 -11.24 1.78
N ALA A 208 5.85 -10.10 1.13
CA ALA A 208 7.13 -9.86 0.47
C ALA A 208 8.31 -9.93 1.46
N TYR A 209 8.16 -9.37 2.66
CA TYR A 209 9.19 -9.47 3.70
C TYR A 209 9.36 -10.91 4.22
N ILE A 210 8.27 -11.65 4.45
CA ILE A 210 8.32 -13.05 4.90
C ILE A 210 9.11 -13.93 3.90
N GLU A 211 8.91 -13.71 2.60
CA GLU A 211 9.57 -14.49 1.56
C GLU A 211 11.03 -14.08 1.32
N LEU A 212 11.36 -12.79 1.50
CA LEU A 212 12.70 -12.27 1.19
C LEU A 212 13.66 -12.29 2.38
N LEU A 213 13.19 -12.05 3.61
CA LEU A 213 14.06 -12.00 4.80
C LEU A 213 14.97 -13.24 4.93
N PRO A 214 14.51 -14.49 4.71
CA PRO A 214 15.37 -15.67 4.80
C PRO A 214 16.53 -15.71 3.79
N ASN A 215 16.47 -14.96 2.69
CA ASN A 215 17.57 -14.88 1.73
C ASN A 215 18.71 -13.98 2.22
N TYR A 216 18.37 -12.96 3.00
CA TYR A 216 19.29 -11.93 3.50
C TYR A 216 19.69 -12.13 4.96
N PHE A 217 18.83 -12.75 5.77
CA PHE A 217 19.02 -13.06 7.18
C PHE A 217 18.77 -14.55 7.42
N PRO A 218 19.53 -15.46 6.77
CA PRO A 218 19.29 -16.88 6.91
C PRO A 218 19.47 -17.33 8.37
N PRO A 219 18.76 -18.39 8.80
CA PRO A 219 18.91 -18.92 10.14
C PRO A 219 20.37 -19.36 10.36
N ALA A 220 21.01 -18.83 11.41
CA ALA A 220 22.23 -19.41 11.91
C ALA A 220 21.83 -20.72 12.57
N GLY A 221 22.20 -21.85 11.95
CA GLY A 221 21.73 -23.17 12.39
C GLY A 221 21.94 -23.35 13.89
N ASP A 222 20.87 -23.71 14.59
CA ASP A 222 21.00 -24.38 15.87
C ASP A 222 21.79 -25.67 15.60
N LYS A 223 22.77 -26.03 16.41
CA LYS A 223 23.33 -27.39 16.38
C LYS A 223 22.20 -28.35 16.75
N GLU A 224 21.44 -28.82 15.76
CA GLU A 224 20.46 -29.88 15.94
C GLU A 224 21.20 -31.17 16.31
N ASP A 225 20.90 -31.69 17.49
CA ASP A 225 21.26 -33.03 17.95
C ASP A 225 20.77 -34.07 16.91
N PRO A 226 21.63 -34.94 16.34
CA PRO A 226 21.28 -35.87 15.26
C PRO A 226 20.24 -36.95 15.63
N ARG A 227 19.57 -36.85 16.78
CA ARG A 227 18.75 -37.93 17.35
C ARG A 227 17.26 -37.64 17.49
N LYS A 228 16.65 -36.77 16.66
CA LYS A 228 15.19 -36.74 16.51
C LYS A 228 14.73 -36.47 15.07
N SER A 229 14.70 -37.53 14.27
CA SER A 229 13.60 -37.77 13.33
C SER A 229 12.60 -38.71 14.04
N PRO A 230 11.27 -38.66 13.83
CA PRO A 230 10.76 -39.11 12.53
C PRO A 230 9.39 -38.56 12.04
N GLU A 231 9.16 -38.91 10.78
CA GLU A 231 7.91 -39.40 10.17
C GLU A 231 6.99 -38.44 9.40
N ARG A 232 7.15 -38.56 8.07
CA ARG A 232 6.22 -38.22 7.01
C ARG A 232 5.24 -39.39 6.85
N LYS A 233 3.93 -39.18 7.04
CA LYS A 233 2.89 -40.10 6.55
C LYS A 233 1.68 -39.34 5.98
N THR A 234 1.34 -39.69 4.75
CA THR A 234 -0.02 -39.73 4.19
C THR A 234 0.05 -40.75 3.03
N PRO A 235 -1.06 -41.32 2.53
CA PRO A 235 -2.46 -41.11 2.91
C PRO A 235 -3.27 -42.41 3.11
N GLU A 236 -4.45 -42.34 3.74
CA GLU A 236 -5.46 -43.39 3.54
C GLU A 236 -6.93 -42.90 3.62
N LYS A 237 -7.79 -43.69 2.99
CA LYS A 237 -9.06 -43.36 2.32
C LYS A 237 -10.30 -43.35 3.22
N LYS A 238 -11.29 -42.55 2.76
CA LYS A 238 -12.76 -42.74 2.76
C LYS A 238 -13.40 -43.56 3.89
N LYS A 239 -14.31 -42.92 4.63
CA LYS A 239 -15.62 -43.51 4.93
C LYS A 239 -16.76 -42.51 4.69
N ARG A 240 -17.82 -43.10 4.11
CA ARG A 240 -19.04 -42.53 3.57
C ARG A 240 -20.05 -42.47 4.71
N ILE A 241 -20.65 -41.31 4.97
CA ILE A 241 -21.90 -41.23 5.75
C ILE A 241 -22.91 -40.50 4.87
N SER A 242 -23.94 -41.25 4.50
CA SER A 242 -25.15 -40.79 3.85
C SER A 242 -26.02 -40.04 4.85
N THR A 243 -26.42 -38.82 4.53
CA THR A 243 -27.74 -38.33 4.92
C THR A 243 -28.29 -37.45 3.79
N THR A 244 -29.32 -37.99 3.18
CA THR A 244 -30.25 -37.36 2.25
C THR A 244 -30.99 -36.22 2.94
N THR A 245 -31.03 -35.04 2.32
CA THR A 245 -32.17 -34.13 2.43
C THR A 245 -32.33 -33.38 1.12
N ASN A 246 -33.48 -33.58 0.49
CA ASN A 246 -33.89 -32.97 -0.77
C ASN A 246 -34.29 -31.50 -0.55
N MET A 247 -33.84 -30.62 -1.43
CA MET A 247 -34.63 -29.49 -1.93
C MET A 247 -34.32 -29.28 -3.43
N PRO A 248 -35.31 -28.97 -4.29
CA PRO A 248 -35.07 -28.77 -5.70
C PRO A 248 -34.67 -27.31 -5.96
N LEU A 249 -33.60 -27.13 -6.75
CA LEU A 249 -33.30 -25.85 -7.40
C LEU A 249 -33.34 -26.10 -8.90
N PRO A 250 -34.27 -25.53 -9.68
CA PRO A 250 -34.18 -25.61 -11.12
C PRO A 250 -33.24 -24.49 -11.57
N LEU A 251 -31.95 -24.78 -11.66
CA LEU A 251 -31.04 -23.94 -12.44
C LEU A 251 -30.84 -24.63 -13.79
N LEU A 252 -31.41 -24.01 -14.83
CA LEU A 252 -31.21 -24.33 -16.24
C LEU A 252 -29.71 -24.40 -16.55
N LEU A 253 -29.12 -25.60 -16.48
CA LEU A 253 -27.82 -25.87 -17.08
C LEU A 253 -28.04 -26.07 -18.58
N PRO A 254 -27.33 -25.31 -19.44
CA PRO A 254 -27.41 -25.53 -20.89
C PRO A 254 -27.00 -26.98 -21.18
N THR A 255 -27.88 -27.73 -21.85
CA THR A 255 -27.55 -29.07 -22.32
C THR A 255 -26.33 -28.99 -23.25
N LEU A 256 -25.48 -30.02 -23.26
CA LEU A 256 -24.19 -30.06 -23.99
C LEU A 256 -24.30 -29.66 -25.49
N LYS A 257 -25.51 -29.71 -26.06
CA LYS A 257 -25.85 -29.31 -27.43
C LYS A 257 -25.99 -27.79 -27.65
N THR A 258 -26.15 -27.00 -26.60
CA THR A 258 -26.31 -25.53 -26.66
C THR A 258 -25.01 -24.76 -26.38
N LEU A 259 -23.95 -25.47 -25.96
CA LEU A 259 -22.63 -24.91 -25.69
C LEU A 259 -22.00 -24.14 -26.87
N PRO A 260 -22.01 -24.63 -28.13
CA PRO A 260 -21.38 -23.91 -29.24
C PRO A 260 -22.13 -22.64 -29.66
N LEU A 261 -23.40 -22.48 -29.28
CA LEU A 261 -24.18 -21.27 -29.54
C LEU A 261 -24.10 -20.28 -28.37
N THR A 262 -24.09 -20.78 -27.13
CA THR A 262 -24.08 -19.96 -25.91
C THR A 262 -22.68 -19.45 -25.57
N LEU A 263 -21.62 -20.22 -25.82
CA LEU A 263 -20.25 -19.84 -25.48
C LEU A 263 -19.75 -18.63 -26.29
N PRO A 264 -19.93 -18.53 -27.62
CA PRO A 264 -19.55 -17.34 -28.38
C PRO A 264 -20.34 -16.10 -27.99
N ILE A 265 -21.64 -16.24 -27.69
CA ILE A 265 -22.49 -15.16 -27.20
C ILE A 265 -22.01 -14.68 -25.83
N LEU A 266 -21.70 -15.61 -24.93
CA LEU A 266 -21.17 -15.29 -23.60
C LEU A 266 -19.81 -14.59 -23.71
N ILE A 267 -18.89 -15.10 -24.55
CA ILE A 267 -17.59 -14.48 -24.83
C ILE A 267 -17.78 -13.08 -25.40
N PHE A 268 -18.69 -12.88 -26.36
CA PHE A 268 -18.99 -11.57 -26.92
C PHE A 268 -19.52 -10.61 -25.86
N ILE A 269 -20.46 -11.05 -25.02
CA ILE A 269 -21.01 -10.24 -23.93
C ILE A 269 -19.91 -9.86 -22.93
N THR A 270 -19.06 -10.80 -22.53
CA THR A 270 -17.97 -10.55 -21.57
C THR A 270 -16.81 -9.74 -22.15
N ASN A 271 -16.61 -9.76 -23.46
CA ASN A 271 -15.54 -9.01 -24.12
C ASN A 271 -15.99 -7.61 -24.54
N HIS A 272 -17.26 -7.43 -24.93
CA HIS A 272 -17.74 -6.20 -25.55
C HIS A 272 -18.82 -5.45 -24.75
N VAL A 273 -19.59 -6.13 -23.90
CA VAL A 273 -20.76 -5.52 -23.24
C VAL A 273 -20.53 -5.30 -21.75
N TYR A 274 -20.12 -6.32 -21.01
CA TYR A 274 -19.87 -6.26 -19.57
C TYR A 274 -18.54 -6.91 -19.20
N SER A 275 -17.94 -6.49 -18.10
CA SER A 275 -16.70 -7.05 -17.58
C SER A 275 -16.72 -7.11 -16.06
N LEU A 276 -16.12 -8.16 -15.50
CA LEU A 276 -15.96 -8.33 -14.06
C LEU A 276 -14.59 -7.82 -13.63
N HIS A 277 -14.55 -7.01 -12.58
CA HIS A 277 -13.30 -6.50 -12.04
C HIS A 277 -13.26 -6.68 -10.53
N ARG A 278 -12.12 -7.13 -10.01
CA ARG A 278 -11.83 -7.13 -8.58
C ARG A 278 -11.25 -5.78 -8.16
N ILE A 279 -11.73 -5.24 -7.06
CA ILE A 279 -11.21 -4.01 -6.46
C ILE A 279 -9.99 -4.34 -5.63
N HIS A 280 -8.81 -3.88 -6.07
CA HIS A 280 -7.54 -4.12 -5.37
C HIS A 280 -7.14 -2.99 -4.41
N GLY A 281 -7.73 -1.79 -4.57
CA GLY A 281 -7.35 -0.57 -3.85
C GLY A 281 -8.43 -0.03 -2.90
N ARG A 282 -8.04 0.89 -2.01
CA ARG A 282 -8.95 1.54 -1.05
C ARG A 282 -9.62 2.80 -1.56
N SER A 283 -9.22 3.32 -2.73
CA SER A 283 -9.63 4.64 -3.20
C SER A 283 -11.13 4.85 -3.35
N MET A 284 -11.91 3.78 -3.47
CA MET A 284 -13.37 3.85 -3.59
C MET A 284 -14.09 3.48 -2.29
N SER A 285 -13.39 3.34 -1.17
CA SER A 285 -14.02 3.11 0.14
C SER A 285 -14.77 4.37 0.59
N PRO A 286 -15.95 4.26 1.24
CA PRO A 286 -16.64 3.04 1.66
C PRO A 286 -17.54 2.41 0.59
N THR A 287 -17.72 3.04 -0.58
CA THR A 287 -18.63 2.57 -1.65
C THR A 287 -18.21 1.22 -2.22
N LEU A 288 -16.93 1.10 -2.57
CA LEU A 288 -16.30 -0.12 -3.09
C LEU A 288 -14.97 -0.37 -2.34
N PRO A 289 -15.01 -0.99 -1.15
CA PRO A 289 -13.82 -1.46 -0.47
C PRO A 289 -13.09 -2.56 -1.23
N ARG A 290 -11.89 -2.89 -0.74
CA ARG A 290 -11.06 -3.95 -1.32
C ARG A 290 -11.76 -5.30 -1.36
N ASP A 291 -11.34 -6.11 -2.32
CA ASP A 291 -11.77 -7.48 -2.55
C ASP A 291 -13.23 -7.66 -3.00
N MET A 292 -13.91 -6.56 -3.32
CA MET A 292 -15.20 -6.61 -3.99
C MET A 292 -15.04 -6.97 -5.48
N ILE A 293 -15.99 -7.72 -6.02
CA ILE A 293 -16.12 -7.95 -7.46
C ILE A 293 -17.25 -7.08 -7.96
N ILE A 294 -16.96 -6.28 -8.99
CA ILE A 294 -17.89 -5.36 -9.62
C ILE A 294 -18.17 -5.76 -11.07
N LEU A 295 -19.38 -5.44 -11.53
CA LEU A 295 -19.80 -5.56 -12.92
C LEU A 295 -19.75 -4.19 -13.58
N ALA A 296 -18.99 -4.09 -14.67
CA ALA A 296 -18.80 -2.87 -15.42
C ALA A 296 -19.25 -2.99 -16.87
N GLN A 297 -20.09 -2.06 -17.31
CA GLN A 297 -20.64 -1.98 -18.67
C GLN A 297 -19.64 -1.26 -19.59
N ARG A 298 -19.13 -1.98 -20.60
CA ARG A 298 -18.18 -1.46 -21.61
C ARG A 298 -18.87 -0.77 -22.79
N HIS A 299 -20.02 -1.29 -23.21
CA HIS A 299 -20.79 -0.68 -24.29
C HIS A 299 -21.28 0.72 -23.90
N ASN A 300 -21.04 1.71 -24.76
CA ASN A 300 -21.39 3.12 -24.54
C ASN A 300 -20.84 3.70 -23.22
N ALA A 301 -19.59 3.35 -22.89
CA ALA A 301 -18.91 3.76 -21.66
C ALA A 301 -18.87 5.28 -21.46
N THR A 302 -18.81 6.07 -22.54
CA THR A 302 -18.71 7.53 -22.48
C THR A 302 -20.03 8.28 -22.71
N ALA A 303 -21.04 7.62 -23.28
CA ALA A 303 -22.30 8.26 -23.63
C ALA A 303 -23.15 8.51 -22.38
N GLY A 304 -23.69 9.72 -22.19
CA GLY A 304 -24.59 10.01 -21.07
C GLY A 304 -23.95 9.87 -19.68
N LEU A 305 -22.66 10.19 -19.54
CA LEU A 305 -21.99 10.27 -18.25
C LEU A 305 -22.67 11.28 -17.34
N ARG A 306 -22.87 10.91 -16.08
CA ARG A 306 -23.47 11.76 -15.04
C ARG A 306 -22.55 11.86 -13.84
N ARG A 307 -22.65 12.97 -13.11
CA ARG A 307 -22.02 13.12 -11.79
C ARG A 307 -22.54 12.03 -10.84
N GLY A 308 -21.68 11.53 -9.98
CA GLY A 308 -21.98 10.44 -9.05
C GLY A 308 -21.81 9.05 -9.66
N GLN A 309 -21.68 8.90 -10.98
CA GLN A 309 -21.40 7.60 -11.60
C GLN A 309 -19.98 7.14 -11.30
N VAL A 310 -19.80 5.83 -11.15
CA VAL A 310 -18.48 5.21 -10.99
C VAL A 310 -18.04 4.64 -12.34
N VAL A 311 -16.80 4.92 -12.73
CA VAL A 311 -16.23 4.54 -14.03
C VAL A 311 -14.90 3.81 -13.85
N LEU A 312 -14.59 2.94 -14.81
CA LEU A 312 -13.25 2.43 -15.05
C LEU A 312 -12.64 3.24 -16.18
N TYR A 313 -11.40 3.68 -15.98
CA TYR A 313 -10.64 4.37 -17.01
C TYR A 313 -9.17 3.99 -16.91
N ARG A 314 -8.48 4.11 -18.04
CA ARG A 314 -7.03 3.96 -18.10
C ARG A 314 -6.36 5.20 -17.55
N SER A 315 -5.45 5.02 -16.60
CA SER A 315 -4.78 6.14 -15.93
C SER A 315 -3.94 6.94 -16.94
N PRO A 316 -4.07 8.29 -16.97
CA PRO A 316 -3.28 9.13 -17.89
C PRO A 316 -1.80 9.19 -17.51
N VAL A 317 -1.46 8.86 -16.26
CA VAL A 317 -0.08 8.87 -15.74
C VAL A 317 0.58 7.48 -15.77
N ASP A 318 -0.23 6.42 -15.93
CA ASP A 318 0.22 5.03 -15.93
C ASP A 318 -0.69 4.20 -16.86
N PRO A 319 -0.34 4.05 -18.15
CA PRO A 319 -1.19 3.41 -19.14
C PRO A 319 -1.50 1.94 -18.88
N GLU A 320 -0.70 1.24 -18.08
CA GLU A 320 -0.92 -0.16 -17.70
C GLU A 320 -1.95 -0.29 -16.57
N ARG A 321 -2.29 0.82 -15.91
CA ARG A 321 -3.18 0.84 -14.75
C ARG A 321 -4.60 1.27 -15.12
N VAL A 322 -5.55 0.39 -14.87
CA VAL A 322 -6.99 0.70 -14.88
C VAL A 322 -7.43 1.13 -13.48
N ALA A 323 -8.04 2.31 -13.38
CA ALA A 323 -8.49 2.88 -12.12
C ALA A 323 -10.02 2.95 -12.06
N VAL A 324 -10.57 2.76 -10.85
CA VAL A 324 -12.01 2.90 -10.56
C VAL A 324 -12.22 4.18 -9.77
N LYS A 325 -13.01 5.12 -10.31
CA LYS A 325 -13.26 6.44 -9.71
C LYS A 325 -14.69 6.92 -9.94
N ARG A 326 -15.14 7.88 -9.14
CA ARG A 326 -16.42 8.55 -9.28
C ARG A 326 -16.29 9.80 -10.14
N VAL A 327 -17.22 9.99 -11.07
CA VAL A 327 -17.37 11.23 -11.83
C VAL A 327 -17.88 12.33 -10.91
N VAL A 328 -17.09 13.38 -10.75
CA VAL A 328 -17.43 14.54 -9.91
C VAL A 328 -17.78 15.75 -10.77
N GLY A 329 -17.03 16.00 -11.84
CA GLY A 329 -17.25 17.13 -12.75
C GLY A 329 -17.33 16.70 -14.21
N LEU A 330 -18.22 17.32 -14.96
CA LEU A 330 -18.36 17.16 -16.40
C LEU A 330 -17.83 18.40 -17.12
N GLU A 331 -17.61 18.28 -18.42
CA GLU A 331 -17.29 19.39 -19.31
C GLU A 331 -18.11 20.66 -19.02
N GLY A 332 -17.41 21.79 -18.88
CA GLY A 332 -17.98 23.08 -18.52
C GLY A 332 -18.06 23.35 -17.01
N ASP A 333 -18.02 22.31 -16.17
CA ASP A 333 -18.08 22.46 -14.71
C ASP A 333 -16.83 23.14 -14.17
N VAL A 334 -16.99 23.79 -13.02
CA VAL A 334 -15.88 24.25 -12.19
C VAL A 334 -15.80 23.36 -10.96
N VAL A 335 -14.62 22.81 -10.70
CA VAL A 335 -14.34 21.91 -9.59
C VAL A 335 -13.19 22.48 -8.77
N VAL A 336 -13.29 22.37 -7.46
CA VAL A 336 -12.22 22.80 -6.55
C VAL A 336 -11.30 21.61 -6.31
N VAL A 337 -10.00 21.81 -6.57
CA VAL A 337 -8.99 20.77 -6.34
C VAL A 337 -8.91 20.48 -4.84
N ARG A 338 -9.17 19.22 -4.49
CA ARG A 338 -9.13 18.77 -3.10
C ARG A 338 -7.73 18.29 -2.71
N PRO A 339 -7.37 18.41 -1.43
CA PRO A 339 -6.16 17.77 -0.93
C PRO A 339 -6.28 16.26 -1.13
N VAL A 340 -5.25 15.68 -1.74
CA VAL A 340 -5.13 14.23 -1.94
C VAL A 340 -4.15 13.70 -0.93
N GLY A 341 -4.39 12.49 -0.45
CA GLY A 341 -3.39 11.79 0.35
C GLY A 341 -2.06 11.66 -0.40
N GLY A 342 -0.99 12.07 0.26
CA GLY A 342 0.40 12.01 -0.21
C GLY A 342 1.06 13.37 -0.43
N GLY A 343 0.32 14.49 -0.33
CA GLY A 343 0.82 15.81 -0.75
C GLY A 343 1.10 15.91 -2.26
N LEU A 344 0.53 15.00 -3.05
CA LEU A 344 0.71 14.90 -4.50
C LEU A 344 -0.24 15.81 -5.31
N ALA A 345 -1.15 16.54 -4.66
CA ALA A 345 -1.95 17.57 -5.31
C ALA A 345 -1.06 18.79 -5.60
N GLY A 346 -0.13 18.65 -6.56
CA GLY A 346 1.04 19.52 -6.75
C GLY A 346 0.75 21.01 -6.77
N GLY A 347 0.76 21.65 -5.60
CA GLY A 347 0.61 23.10 -5.40
C GLY A 347 -0.77 23.70 -5.70
N ARG A 348 -1.76 22.91 -6.15
CA ARG A 348 -3.05 23.43 -6.68
C ARG A 348 -4.24 23.26 -5.72
N VAL A 349 -4.00 22.82 -4.49
CA VAL A 349 -5.08 22.60 -3.51
C VAL A 349 -5.88 23.88 -3.28
N GLY A 350 -7.21 23.80 -3.39
CA GLY A 350 -8.10 24.95 -3.27
C GLY A 350 -8.30 25.74 -4.57
N GLU A 351 -7.55 25.45 -5.65
CA GLU A 351 -7.75 26.09 -6.94
C GLU A 351 -9.07 25.65 -7.59
N ALA A 352 -9.82 26.61 -8.13
CA ALA A 352 -11.02 26.35 -8.91
C ALA A 352 -10.65 26.12 -10.39
N VAL A 353 -10.84 24.89 -10.87
CA VAL A 353 -10.45 24.46 -12.22
C VAL A 353 -11.69 24.22 -13.06
N ARG A 354 -11.73 24.78 -14.27
CA ARG A 354 -12.79 24.47 -15.26
C ARG A 354 -12.47 23.17 -16.00
N VAL A 355 -13.43 22.25 -16.06
CA VAL A 355 -13.34 21.02 -16.84
C VAL A 355 -13.48 21.35 -18.32
N GLY A 356 -12.40 21.16 -19.08
CA GLY A 356 -12.35 21.50 -20.51
C GLY A 356 -13.23 20.61 -21.40
N ALA A 357 -13.37 21.03 -22.66
CA ALA A 357 -14.16 20.32 -23.67
C ALA A 357 -13.70 18.87 -23.86
N GLY A 358 -14.64 17.91 -23.95
CA GLY A 358 -14.34 16.49 -24.08
C GLY A 358 -13.68 15.83 -22.86
N LYS A 359 -13.58 16.53 -21.72
CA LYS A 359 -12.95 16.02 -20.49
C LYS A 359 -13.98 15.75 -19.38
N VAL A 360 -13.51 15.05 -18.35
CA VAL A 360 -14.26 14.68 -17.15
C VAL A 360 -13.32 14.72 -15.95
N TRP A 361 -13.85 15.15 -14.80
CA TRP A 361 -13.15 15.15 -13.53
C TRP A 361 -13.60 13.94 -12.70
N VAL A 362 -12.65 13.08 -12.35
CA VAL A 362 -12.91 11.83 -11.62
C VAL A 362 -12.13 11.77 -10.33
N GLU A 363 -12.76 11.29 -9.26
CA GLU A 363 -12.15 11.25 -7.93
C GLU A 363 -12.47 9.95 -7.20
N GLY A 364 -11.60 9.57 -6.27
CA GLY A 364 -11.87 8.47 -5.35
C GLY A 364 -12.92 8.86 -4.30
N ASP A 365 -13.57 7.84 -3.73
CA ASP A 365 -14.39 8.05 -2.55
C ASP A 365 -13.63 8.21 -1.27
N GLU A 366 -12.39 7.72 -1.24
CA GLU A 366 -11.44 8.01 -0.21
C GLU A 366 -10.25 8.75 -0.84
N GLY A 367 -10.24 10.07 -0.66
CA GLY A 367 -9.23 10.98 -1.19
C GLY A 367 -7.82 10.68 -0.66
N PHE A 368 -7.69 10.06 0.52
CA PHE A 368 -6.38 9.71 1.04
C PHE A 368 -5.68 8.60 0.21
N TRP A 369 -6.41 7.56 -0.19
CA TRP A 369 -5.86 6.43 -0.94
C TRP A 369 -6.10 6.53 -2.45
N SER A 370 -6.35 7.73 -2.96
CA SER A 370 -6.76 7.96 -4.34
C SER A 370 -5.71 8.75 -5.10
N VAL A 371 -5.17 8.19 -6.18
CA VAL A 371 -4.54 9.00 -7.23
C VAL A 371 -5.59 9.22 -8.31
N ASP A 372 -6.00 10.47 -8.50
CA ASP A 372 -7.15 10.85 -9.32
C ASP A 372 -7.02 12.27 -9.93
N SER A 373 -8.11 12.86 -10.44
CA SER A 373 -8.06 14.17 -11.11
C SER A 373 -7.56 15.31 -10.22
N ASN A 374 -7.59 15.18 -8.90
CA ASN A 374 -6.95 16.16 -8.02
C ASN A 374 -5.41 16.16 -8.13
N VAL A 375 -4.81 15.08 -8.65
CA VAL A 375 -3.35 14.95 -8.85
C VAL A 375 -2.96 15.40 -10.25
N TYR A 376 -3.64 14.92 -11.30
CA TYR A 376 -3.23 15.12 -12.69
C TYR A 376 -4.23 15.92 -13.54
N GLY A 377 -5.32 16.43 -12.95
CA GLY A 377 -6.36 17.22 -13.61
C GLY A 377 -7.47 16.42 -14.29
N ALA A 378 -8.31 17.12 -15.04
CA ALA A 378 -9.39 16.51 -15.82
C ALA A 378 -8.84 15.58 -16.91
N ILE A 379 -9.45 14.41 -17.07
CA ILE A 379 -9.04 13.40 -18.05
C ILE A 379 -9.90 13.48 -19.31
N PRO A 380 -9.37 13.13 -20.50
CA PRO A 380 -10.20 12.91 -21.68
C PRO A 380 -11.26 11.84 -21.43
N LYS A 381 -12.51 12.08 -21.85
CA LYS A 381 -13.61 11.09 -21.77
C LYS A 381 -13.23 9.77 -22.46
N ALA A 382 -12.39 9.83 -23.50
CA ALA A 382 -11.90 8.68 -24.25
C ALA A 382 -11.09 7.66 -23.41
N LEU A 383 -10.57 8.06 -22.24
CA LEU A 383 -9.89 7.12 -21.34
C LEU A 383 -10.86 6.22 -20.56
N ILE A 384 -12.15 6.55 -20.52
CA ILE A 384 -13.17 5.75 -19.83
C ILE A 384 -13.46 4.48 -20.63
N GLU A 385 -13.16 3.33 -20.04
CA GLU A 385 -13.35 2.02 -20.64
C GLU A 385 -14.72 1.41 -20.28
N ALA A 386 -15.27 1.73 -19.11
CA ALA A 386 -16.55 1.17 -18.67
C ALA A 386 -17.23 1.98 -17.56
N LYS A 387 -18.54 1.79 -17.38
CA LYS A 387 -19.32 2.28 -16.22
C LYS A 387 -19.54 1.15 -15.23
N VAL A 388 -19.22 1.36 -13.96
CA VAL A 388 -19.54 0.40 -12.91
C VAL A 388 -21.03 0.48 -12.61
N THR A 389 -21.72 -0.65 -12.75
CA THR A 389 -23.17 -0.72 -12.55
C THR A 389 -23.53 -1.44 -11.26
N HIS A 390 -22.88 -2.56 -10.96
CA HIS A 390 -23.24 -3.42 -9.84
C HIS A 390 -22.02 -3.93 -9.06
N VAL A 391 -22.24 -4.19 -7.78
CA VAL A 391 -21.43 -5.12 -6.99
C VAL A 391 -22.03 -6.51 -7.17
N VAL A 392 -21.16 -7.48 -7.44
CA VAL A 392 -21.51 -8.89 -7.62
C VAL A 392 -21.03 -9.74 -6.44
N TRP A 393 -19.97 -9.32 -5.76
CA TRP A 393 -19.43 -9.99 -4.56
C TRP A 393 -18.83 -8.97 -3.57
N PRO A 394 -18.97 -9.16 -2.25
CA PRO A 394 -19.67 -10.26 -1.57
C PRO A 394 -21.20 -10.17 -1.70
N PRO A 395 -21.96 -11.28 -1.53
CA PRO A 395 -23.41 -11.29 -1.70
C PRO A 395 -24.13 -10.33 -0.75
N SER A 396 -23.58 -10.12 0.46
CA SER A 396 -24.09 -9.16 1.45
C SER A 396 -24.09 -7.70 0.97
N ARG A 397 -23.34 -7.40 -0.10
CA ARG A 397 -23.26 -6.08 -0.72
C ARG A 397 -23.66 -6.10 -2.20
N ALA A 398 -24.16 -7.22 -2.70
CA ALA A 398 -24.55 -7.35 -4.09
C ALA A 398 -25.72 -6.43 -4.39
N GLY A 399 -25.66 -5.75 -5.54
CA GLY A 399 -26.65 -4.75 -5.91
C GLY A 399 -26.06 -3.60 -6.70
N ARG A 400 -26.91 -2.65 -7.07
CA ARG A 400 -26.49 -1.49 -7.87
C ARG A 400 -25.56 -0.60 -7.07
N VAL A 401 -24.48 -0.14 -7.70
CA VAL A 401 -23.58 0.85 -7.07
C VAL A 401 -24.34 2.16 -6.90
N LYS A 402 -24.36 2.68 -5.68
CA LYS A 402 -25.05 3.94 -5.37
C LYS A 402 -24.37 5.10 -6.11
N GLU A 403 -25.15 5.81 -6.90
CA GLU A 403 -24.80 7.12 -7.48
C GLU A 403 -25.02 8.15 -6.37
N ASP A 404 -24.00 8.43 -5.57
CA ASP A 404 -24.14 9.39 -4.48
C ASP A 404 -24.01 10.81 -5.04
N HIS A 405 -25.07 11.60 -4.87
CA HIS A 405 -25.17 12.96 -5.40
C HIS A 405 -24.89 14.04 -4.35
N MET A 406 -24.80 13.68 -3.07
CA MET A 406 -24.76 14.64 -1.96
C MET A 406 -23.42 14.63 -1.22
N GLY A 407 -22.90 15.83 -0.97
CA GLY A 407 -21.84 16.08 0.03
C GLY A 407 -20.44 16.44 -0.48
N ARG A 408 -20.17 16.41 -1.79
CA ARG A 408 -18.82 16.71 -2.35
C ARG A 408 -18.77 17.90 -3.30
N VAL A 409 -19.88 18.63 -3.39
CA VAL A 409 -20.05 19.74 -4.31
C VAL A 409 -19.62 21.03 -3.62
N GLY A 410 -18.33 21.32 -3.67
CA GLY A 410 -17.84 22.70 -3.77
C GLY A 410 -17.97 23.25 -5.20
N ALA A 411 -18.74 22.61 -6.08
CA ALA A 411 -19.08 23.18 -7.38
C ALA A 411 -20.17 24.24 -7.17
N LEU A 412 -19.73 25.46 -6.85
CA LEU A 412 -20.54 26.64 -7.06
C LEU A 412 -20.99 26.63 -8.52
N LYS A 413 -22.30 26.54 -8.76
CA LYS A 413 -22.90 26.82 -10.06
C LYS A 413 -22.73 28.32 -10.36
N TYR A 414 -21.54 28.79 -10.71
CA TYR A 414 -21.40 30.08 -11.36
C TYR A 414 -21.65 29.88 -12.86
N ARG A 415 -22.93 30.01 -13.23
CA ARG A 415 -23.32 30.32 -14.60
C ARG A 415 -22.94 31.78 -14.82
N VAL A 416 -21.79 32.04 -15.41
CA VAL A 416 -21.44 33.40 -15.86
C VAL A 416 -22.41 33.72 -17.01
N PRO A 417 -23.18 34.83 -16.96
CA PRO A 417 -23.94 35.30 -18.12
C PRO A 417 -22.98 35.57 -19.29
N GLY A 418 -23.47 35.32 -20.50
CA GLY A 418 -22.67 35.23 -21.73
C GLY A 418 -21.95 36.49 -22.17
#